data_AF-A0A671MVT7-F1
#
_entry.id   AF-A0A671MVT7-F1
#
_cell.length_a   1.000
_cell.length_b   1.000
_cell.length_c   1.000
_cell.angle_alpha   90.00
_cell.angle_beta   90.00
_cell.angle_gamma   90.00
#
_symmetry.space_group_name_H-M   'P 1'
#
loop_
_entity.id
_entity.type
_entity.pdbx_description
1 polymer ?
#
loop_
_entity_poly.entity_id
_entity_poly.type
_entity_poly.pdbx_seq_one_letter_code
_entity_poly.pdbx_strand_id
1 'polypeptide(L)'
;TKLLSHTNALSSSSSSGGSNSFALHSGSQCVLRFKGKNIDDYDPNLLDDPQWPCGKHKRVLVFPSYTTTVIEYVKPSDLKKDMNETFSEKFPHVQLTLSKIRSLKREIRKLAQEDCGYEEPTIAMAYVYFEKLALHGKLDKQNRKLCAGACILLAAKISNDLKRPEVKHLIDRLEERLQLNRRELLSLEFPALVALEFKLHLPQREILPHYRRLCQTRSSKPTLLLFSI
;
A
#
# COMPACT_ATOMS: atom_id res chain seq x y z
N THR A 1 24.92 -34.22 -54.57
CA THR A 1 23.61 -34.91 -54.65
C THR A 1 22.99 -34.96 -53.26
N LYS A 2 21.80 -34.32 -53.10
CA LYS A 2 20.91 -34.22 -51.91
C LYS A 2 21.47 -33.43 -50.70
N LEU A 3 21.06 -32.19 -50.40
CA LEU A 3 19.77 -31.61 -49.91
C LEU A 3 19.35 -31.99 -48.49
N LEU A 4 19.30 -30.95 -47.62
CA LEU A 4 18.33 -30.62 -46.52
C LEU A 4 18.17 -31.64 -45.37
N SER A 5 17.96 -31.30 -44.09
CA SER A 5 17.43 -30.10 -43.41
C SER A 5 17.57 -30.25 -41.87
N HIS A 6 17.71 -29.11 -41.17
CA HIS A 6 17.15 -28.69 -39.87
C HIS A 6 16.84 -29.74 -38.77
N THR A 7 17.27 -29.59 -37.50
CA THR A 7 16.78 -28.60 -36.51
C THR A 7 17.59 -28.76 -35.20
N ASN A 8 18.01 -27.65 -34.58
CA ASN A 8 18.58 -27.64 -33.23
C ASN A 8 17.44 -27.48 -32.20
N ALA A 9 17.28 -28.46 -31.31
CA ALA A 9 16.43 -28.38 -30.13
C ALA A 9 17.26 -27.99 -28.91
N LEU A 10 16.92 -26.85 -28.31
CA LEU A 10 17.39 -26.44 -26.99
C LEU A 10 16.64 -27.26 -25.92
N SER A 11 17.38 -27.91 -25.03
CA SER A 11 16.86 -28.43 -23.75
C SER A 11 17.71 -27.90 -22.59
N SER A 12 17.13 -26.91 -21.91
CA SER A 12 17.11 -26.72 -20.44
C SER A 12 18.32 -27.18 -19.62
N SER A 13 19.17 -26.23 -19.27
CA SER A 13 19.97 -26.28 -18.05
C SER A 13 19.50 -25.18 -17.09
N SER A 14 18.91 -25.63 -15.99
CA SER A 14 18.54 -24.86 -14.81
C SER A 14 19.77 -24.23 -14.15
N SER A 15 19.80 -22.90 -14.05
CA SER A 15 20.82 -22.17 -13.31
C SER A 15 20.19 -21.32 -12.22
N SER A 16 20.29 -21.85 -10.99
CA SER A 16 20.59 -21.17 -9.72
C SER A 16 20.21 -19.69 -9.57
N GLY A 17 19.31 -19.42 -8.62
CA GLY A 17 18.95 -18.10 -8.14
C GLY A 17 20.15 -17.29 -7.64
N GLY A 18 20.57 -16.32 -8.46
CA GLY A 18 21.45 -15.24 -8.05
C GLY A 18 20.65 -14.18 -7.29
N SER A 19 21.00 -13.98 -6.03
CA SER A 19 20.49 -12.87 -5.22
C SER A 19 21.14 -11.58 -5.69
N ASN A 20 20.45 -10.80 -6.52
CA ASN A 20 20.92 -9.48 -6.94
C ASN A 20 20.76 -8.47 -5.80
N SER A 21 21.81 -8.29 -4.98
CA SER A 21 21.88 -7.17 -4.05
C SER A 21 22.44 -5.94 -4.77
N PHE A 22 21.58 -5.02 -5.18
CA PHE A 22 22.01 -3.69 -5.62
C PHE A 22 22.13 -2.78 -4.39
N ALA A 23 23.37 -2.47 -4.00
CA ALA A 23 23.68 -1.45 -3.01
C ALA A 23 24.03 -0.14 -3.73
N LEU A 24 23.07 0.77 -3.85
CA LEU A 24 23.32 2.12 -4.37
C LEU A 24 23.91 2.99 -3.25
N HIS A 25 25.19 3.34 -3.37
CA HIS A 25 25.87 4.32 -2.52
C HIS A 25 25.69 5.72 -3.10
N SER A 26 24.95 6.57 -2.38
CA SER A 26 25.11 8.03 -2.40
C SER A 26 24.68 8.58 -1.04
N GLY A 27 25.46 9.53 -0.51
CA GLY A 27 25.45 9.95 0.89
C GLY A 27 24.08 10.35 1.45
N SER A 28 23.87 9.98 2.73
CA SER A 28 22.62 9.97 3.51
C SER A 28 21.87 8.63 3.39
N GLN A 29 22.23 7.69 4.27
CA GLN A 29 21.70 6.32 4.31
C GLN A 29 20.21 6.30 4.70
N CYS A 30 19.31 6.37 3.71
CA CYS A 30 17.99 5.76 3.81
C CYS A 30 18.00 4.50 2.92
N VAL A 31 18.48 3.38 3.47
CA VAL A 31 18.65 2.13 2.72
C VAL A 31 17.34 1.34 2.76
N LEU A 32 16.58 1.33 1.66
CA LEU A 32 15.50 0.35 1.49
C LEU A 32 16.12 -1.03 1.28
N ARG A 33 15.88 -1.97 2.20
CA ARG A 33 16.41 -3.33 2.11
C ARG A 33 15.64 -4.14 1.06
N PHE A 34 16.30 -4.53 -0.02
CA PHE A 34 15.69 -5.31 -1.11
C PHE A 34 15.74 -6.83 -0.83
N LYS A 35 14.76 -7.37 -0.09
CA LYS A 35 14.31 -8.77 -0.19
C LYS A 35 12.85 -8.76 -0.67
N GLY A 36 12.52 -9.42 -1.79
CA GLY A 36 11.18 -9.33 -2.41
C GLY A 36 10.54 -10.70 -2.65
N LYS A 37 9.27 -10.85 -2.24
CA LYS A 37 8.30 -11.77 -2.84
C LYS A 37 7.76 -11.13 -4.14
N ASN A 38 7.09 -11.89 -5.02
CA ASN A 38 6.50 -11.37 -6.26
C ASN A 38 5.45 -10.28 -6.00
N ILE A 39 5.51 -9.16 -6.75
CA ILE A 39 4.55 -8.04 -6.72
C ILE A 39 3.17 -8.44 -7.30
N ASP A 40 3.11 -9.53 -8.05
CA ASP A 40 2.00 -9.81 -8.97
C ASP A 40 0.72 -10.34 -8.29
N ASP A 41 0.80 -10.80 -7.03
CA ASP A 41 -0.35 -11.28 -6.24
C ASP A 41 -0.81 -10.25 -5.17
N TYR A 42 -1.03 -9.00 -5.59
CA TYR A 42 -1.55 -7.96 -4.70
C TYR A 42 -3.09 -8.01 -4.60
N ASP A 43 -3.59 -8.23 -3.39
CA ASP A 43 -5.02 -8.14 -3.07
C ASP A 43 -5.37 -6.77 -2.42
N PRO A 44 -6.17 -5.92 -3.09
CA PRO A 44 -6.53 -4.58 -2.60
C PRO A 44 -7.46 -4.57 -1.38
N ASN A 45 -8.07 -5.70 -1.01
CA ASN A 45 -8.94 -5.79 0.16
C ASN A 45 -8.20 -6.22 1.43
N LEU A 46 -6.97 -6.73 1.28
CA LEU A 46 -6.22 -7.38 2.34
C LEU A 46 -6.00 -6.54 3.59
N LEU A 47 -5.71 -5.24 3.45
CA LEU A 47 -5.39 -4.35 4.57
C LEU A 47 -6.62 -3.67 5.19
N ASP A 48 -7.75 -3.72 4.52
CA ASP A 48 -8.99 -3.07 4.96
C ASP A 48 -10.12 -4.08 5.16
N ASP A 49 -9.80 -5.37 5.18
CA ASP A 49 -10.78 -6.43 5.40
C ASP A 49 -11.51 -6.18 6.74
N PRO A 50 -12.84 -6.01 6.74
CA PRO A 50 -13.61 -5.81 7.97
C PRO A 50 -13.56 -7.04 8.89
N GLN A 51 -13.09 -8.18 8.40
CA GLN A 51 -12.95 -9.41 9.17
C GLN A 51 -11.70 -9.44 10.06
N TRP A 52 -10.80 -8.46 9.98
CA TRP A 52 -9.72 -8.28 10.94
C TRP A 52 -10.22 -7.70 12.28
N PRO A 53 -10.05 -8.36 13.44
CA PRO A 53 -10.12 -9.78 13.76
C PRO A 53 -11.54 -10.05 14.32
N CYS A 54 -12.56 -9.96 13.48
CA CYS A 54 -13.96 -10.13 13.88
C CYS A 54 -14.29 -11.59 14.24
N GLY A 55 -13.41 -12.55 13.90
CA GLY A 55 -13.63 -13.98 14.13
C GLY A 55 -13.28 -14.52 15.53
N LYS A 56 -12.31 -13.93 16.25
CA LYS A 56 -11.86 -14.47 17.56
C LYS A 56 -12.95 -14.37 18.64
N HIS A 57 -13.77 -13.32 18.56
CA HIS A 57 -14.77 -12.96 19.57
C HIS A 57 -16.19 -13.15 19.05
N LYS A 58 -16.38 -14.06 18.10
CA LYS A 58 -17.67 -14.35 17.47
C LYS A 58 -18.00 -15.84 17.61
N ARG A 59 -19.20 -16.12 18.10
CA ARG A 59 -19.77 -17.48 18.15
C ARG A 59 -20.94 -17.57 17.18
N VAL A 60 -20.88 -18.53 16.26
CA VAL A 60 -22.00 -18.86 15.37
C VAL A 60 -22.88 -19.89 16.08
N LEU A 61 -24.18 -19.60 16.17
CA LEU A 61 -25.20 -20.51 16.68
C LEU A 61 -26.10 -20.90 15.50
N VAL A 62 -26.14 -22.20 15.19
CA VAL A 62 -26.94 -22.74 14.10
C VAL A 62 -28.20 -23.37 14.69
N PHE A 63 -29.37 -22.80 14.37
CA PHE A 63 -30.67 -23.34 14.75
C PHE A 63 -31.38 -23.92 13.51
N PRO A 64 -32.34 -24.85 13.68
CA PRO A 64 -33.01 -25.51 12.54
C PRO A 64 -33.67 -24.56 11.53
N SER A 65 -34.05 -23.34 11.94
CA SER A 65 -34.76 -22.38 11.09
C SER A 65 -33.99 -21.08 10.83
N TYR A 66 -32.86 -20.83 11.48
CA TYR A 66 -32.04 -19.64 11.25
C TYR A 66 -30.63 -19.77 11.85
N THR A 67 -29.68 -19.00 11.33
CA THR A 67 -28.32 -18.88 11.88
C THR A 67 -28.16 -17.52 12.53
N THR A 68 -27.68 -17.49 13.78
CA THR A 68 -27.39 -16.24 14.48
C THR A 68 -25.93 -16.21 14.93
N THR A 69 -25.41 -15.02 15.18
CA THR A 69 -24.02 -14.83 15.59
C THR A 69 -23.95 -13.92 16.80
N VAL A 70 -23.38 -14.44 17.88
CA VAL A 70 -23.13 -13.69 19.12
C VAL A 70 -21.71 -13.14 19.05
N ILE A 71 -21.56 -11.83 19.12
CA ILE A 71 -20.26 -11.15 19.16
C ILE A 71 -20.02 -10.73 20.61
N GLU A 72 -18.98 -11.28 21.23
CA GLU A 72 -18.60 -10.96 22.59
C GLU A 72 -18.06 -9.53 22.68
N TYR A 73 -18.47 -8.82 23.72
CA TYR A 73 -17.94 -7.49 23.98
C TYR A 73 -16.47 -7.59 24.40
N VAL A 74 -15.61 -6.92 23.64
CA VAL A 74 -14.18 -6.81 23.94
C VAL A 74 -13.79 -5.34 23.98
N LYS A 75 -12.91 -4.98 24.90
CA LYS A 75 -12.42 -3.61 25.00
C LYS A 75 -11.74 -3.21 23.68
N PRO A 76 -11.95 -1.98 23.18
CA PRO A 76 -11.32 -1.53 21.94
C PRO A 76 -9.79 -1.64 21.91
N SER A 77 -9.14 -1.56 23.08
CA SER A 77 -7.69 -1.80 23.24
C SER A 77 -7.28 -3.20 22.86
N ASP A 78 -8.06 -4.18 23.30
CA ASP A 78 -7.75 -5.60 23.18
C ASP A 78 -8.08 -6.07 21.76
N LEU A 79 -9.20 -5.61 21.20
CA LEU A 79 -9.54 -5.83 19.78
C LEU A 79 -8.44 -5.30 18.84
N LYS A 80 -7.91 -4.11 19.13
CA LYS A 80 -6.80 -3.53 18.36
C LYS A 80 -5.51 -4.34 18.52
N LYS A 81 -5.23 -4.84 19.72
CA LYS A 81 -4.07 -5.69 19.99
C LYS A 81 -4.17 -6.99 19.19
N ASP A 82 -5.28 -7.71 19.31
CA ASP A 82 -5.55 -8.95 18.58
C ASP A 82 -5.44 -8.77 17.06
N MET A 83 -5.90 -7.63 16.57
CA MET A 83 -5.84 -7.28 15.15
C MET A 83 -4.39 -7.16 14.66
N ASN A 84 -3.56 -6.46 15.44
CA ASN A 84 -2.16 -6.26 15.08
C ASN A 84 -1.34 -7.53 15.26
N GLU A 85 -1.66 -8.37 16.25
CA GLU A 85 -1.04 -9.69 16.45
C GLU A 85 -1.34 -10.61 15.26
N THR A 86 -2.62 -10.77 14.90
CA THR A 86 -3.02 -11.60 13.74
C THR A 86 -2.38 -11.09 12.44
N PHE A 87 -2.26 -9.77 12.29
CA PHE A 87 -1.55 -9.17 11.16
C PHE A 87 -0.05 -9.49 11.17
N SER A 88 0.61 -9.36 12.32
CA SER A 88 2.04 -9.67 12.48
C SER A 88 2.35 -11.15 12.25
N GLU A 89 1.43 -12.05 12.63
CA GLU A 89 1.53 -13.48 12.36
C GLU A 89 1.43 -13.78 10.86
N LYS A 90 0.48 -13.15 10.15
CA LYS A 90 0.30 -13.33 8.70
C LYS A 90 1.43 -12.69 7.89
N PHE A 91 1.99 -11.57 8.36
CA PHE A 91 3.02 -10.79 7.67
C PHE A 91 4.24 -10.51 8.55
N PRO A 92 5.04 -11.52 8.89
CA PRO A 92 6.17 -11.38 9.82
C PRO A 92 7.30 -10.48 9.28
N HIS A 93 7.35 -10.27 7.96
CA HIS A 93 8.32 -9.38 7.31
C HIS A 93 7.92 -7.90 7.34
N VAL A 94 6.67 -7.58 7.70
CA VAL A 94 6.17 -6.21 7.74
C VAL A 94 6.45 -5.60 9.12
N GLN A 95 7.27 -4.56 9.19
CA GLN A 95 7.68 -3.95 10.45
C GLN A 95 6.68 -2.94 11.03
N LEU A 96 5.56 -2.71 10.34
CA LEU A 96 4.50 -1.81 10.78
C LEU A 96 3.25 -2.58 11.16
N THR A 97 2.55 -2.09 12.19
CA THR A 97 1.24 -2.63 12.55
C THR A 97 0.16 -2.21 11.57
N LEU A 98 -0.87 -3.04 11.40
CA LEU A 98 -2.02 -2.74 10.55
C LEU A 98 -2.67 -1.39 10.92
N SER A 99 -2.78 -1.14 12.23
CA SER A 99 -3.29 0.14 12.74
C SER A 99 -2.49 1.34 12.24
N LYS A 100 -1.16 1.21 12.12
CA LYS A 100 -0.28 2.28 11.65
C LYS A 100 -0.39 2.47 10.14
N ILE A 101 -0.47 1.39 9.37
CA ILE A 101 -0.71 1.44 7.91
C ILE A 101 -2.02 2.18 7.61
N ARG A 102 -3.13 1.81 8.28
CA ARG A 102 -4.43 2.49 8.13
C ARG A 102 -4.39 3.96 8.54
N SER A 103 -3.60 4.30 9.57
CA SER A 103 -3.39 5.70 9.97
C SER A 103 -2.67 6.50 8.89
N LEU A 104 -1.61 5.95 8.30
CA LEU A 104 -0.85 6.61 7.25
C LEU A 104 -1.67 6.77 5.97
N LYS A 105 -2.51 5.79 5.60
CA LYS A 105 -3.47 5.95 4.49
C LYS A 105 -4.40 7.16 4.70
N ARG A 106 -4.92 7.35 5.92
CA ARG A 106 -5.74 8.53 6.24
C ARG A 106 -4.95 9.83 6.11
N GLU A 107 -3.69 9.86 6.56
CA GLU A 107 -2.80 11.01 6.38
C GLU A 107 -2.53 11.30 4.90
N ILE A 108 -2.24 10.26 4.10
CA ILE A 108 -2.05 10.35 2.64
C ILE A 108 -3.26 11.00 1.97
N ARG A 109 -4.46 10.50 2.26
CA ARG A 109 -5.69 11.07 1.70
C ARG A 109 -5.89 12.50 2.13
N LYS A 110 -5.75 12.79 3.43
CA LYS A 110 -5.95 14.14 3.96
C LYS A 110 -5.07 15.14 3.23
N LEU A 111 -3.78 14.82 3.11
CA LEU A 111 -2.81 15.66 2.40
C LEU A 111 -3.14 15.79 0.91
N ALA A 112 -3.28 14.67 0.20
CA ALA A 112 -3.52 14.69 -1.24
C ALA A 112 -4.83 15.39 -1.63
N GLN A 113 -5.88 15.22 -0.83
CA GLN A 113 -7.20 15.79 -1.11
C GLN A 113 -7.34 17.23 -0.60
N GLU A 114 -7.01 17.51 0.67
CA GLU A 114 -7.25 18.83 1.29
C GLU A 114 -6.16 19.84 0.94
N ASP A 115 -4.89 19.41 0.86
CA ASP A 115 -3.76 20.33 0.65
C ASP A 115 -3.37 20.48 -0.82
N CYS A 116 -3.56 19.44 -1.63
CA CYS A 116 -3.14 19.41 -3.03
C CYS A 116 -4.31 19.38 -4.02
N GLY A 117 -5.54 19.12 -3.56
CA GLY A 117 -6.73 19.09 -4.42
C GLY A 117 -6.75 17.93 -5.41
N TYR A 118 -6.04 16.83 -5.16
CA TYR A 118 -6.01 15.68 -6.06
C TYR A 118 -7.30 14.87 -6.04
N GLU A 119 -7.67 14.36 -7.21
CA GLU A 119 -8.86 13.54 -7.39
C GLU A 119 -8.67 12.13 -6.78
N GLU A 120 -9.78 11.47 -6.47
CA GLU A 120 -9.80 10.13 -5.89
C GLU A 120 -8.99 9.07 -6.66
N PRO A 121 -8.90 9.06 -8.01
CA PRO A 121 -8.07 8.10 -8.74
C PRO A 121 -6.58 8.22 -8.40
N THR A 122 -6.06 9.45 -8.27
CA THR A 122 -4.66 9.70 -7.88
C THR A 122 -4.38 9.21 -6.46
N ILE A 123 -5.33 9.44 -5.55
CA ILE A 123 -5.21 8.97 -4.16
C ILE A 123 -5.28 7.45 -4.10
N ALA A 124 -6.16 6.83 -4.88
CA ALA A 124 -6.27 5.37 -4.98
C ALA A 124 -4.97 4.75 -5.50
N MET A 125 -4.32 5.39 -6.48
CA MET A 125 -3.01 4.97 -6.97
C MET A 125 -1.92 5.08 -5.90
N ALA A 126 -1.87 6.20 -5.17
CA ALA A 126 -0.95 6.37 -4.05
C ALA A 126 -1.14 5.31 -2.94
N TYR A 127 -2.40 4.92 -2.66
CA TYR A 127 -2.70 3.82 -1.74
C TYR A 127 -2.10 2.50 -2.22
N VAL A 128 -2.31 2.12 -3.48
CA VAL A 128 -1.77 0.87 -4.02
C VAL A 128 -0.24 0.84 -3.93
N TYR A 129 0.43 1.94 -4.30
CA TYR A 129 1.89 2.02 -4.14
C TYR A 129 2.33 1.83 -2.70
N PHE A 130 1.70 2.55 -1.77
CA PHE A 130 2.03 2.47 -0.35
C PHE A 130 1.79 1.07 0.22
N GLU A 131 0.69 0.42 -0.16
CA GLU A 131 0.36 -0.93 0.27
C GLU A 131 1.32 -1.97 -0.30
N LYS A 132 1.73 -1.86 -1.57
CA LYS A 132 2.77 -2.71 -2.14
C LYS A 132 4.09 -2.56 -1.38
N LEU A 133 4.53 -1.34 -1.07
CA LEU A 133 5.74 -1.14 -0.26
C LEU A 133 5.60 -1.73 1.15
N ALA A 134 4.42 -1.58 1.78
CA ALA A 134 4.13 -2.14 3.09
C ALA A 134 4.20 -3.66 3.08
N LEU A 135 3.47 -4.31 2.16
CA LEU A 135 3.36 -5.76 2.04
C LEU A 135 4.66 -6.42 1.59
N HIS A 136 5.58 -5.69 0.94
CA HIS A 136 6.93 -6.18 0.63
C HIS A 136 7.94 -5.97 1.76
N GLY A 137 7.51 -5.48 2.92
CA GLY A 137 8.38 -5.24 4.09
C GLY A 137 9.41 -4.13 3.86
N LYS A 138 9.11 -3.17 2.96
CA LYS A 138 10.00 -2.02 2.70
C LYS A 138 9.80 -0.88 3.69
N LEU A 139 8.72 -0.92 4.47
CA LEU A 139 8.40 0.11 5.44
C LEU A 139 8.93 -0.21 6.84
N ASP A 140 9.55 0.77 7.46
CA ASP A 140 10.02 0.74 8.85
C ASP A 140 9.55 1.97 9.63
N LYS A 141 9.94 2.10 10.90
CA LYS A 141 9.53 3.22 11.76
C LYS A 141 10.02 4.59 11.25
N GLN A 142 11.17 4.63 10.59
CA GLN A 142 11.87 5.84 10.16
C GLN A 142 11.40 6.29 8.78
N ASN A 143 11.32 5.36 7.83
CA ASN A 143 11.06 5.64 6.43
C ASN A 143 9.56 5.73 6.10
N ARG A 144 8.64 5.21 6.92
CA ARG A 144 7.22 5.08 6.57
C ARG A 144 6.55 6.37 6.09
N LYS A 145 6.96 7.52 6.65
CA LYS A 145 6.44 8.83 6.24
C LYS A 145 7.08 9.31 4.93
N LEU A 146 8.39 9.09 4.76
CA LEU A 146 9.09 9.38 3.51
C LEU A 146 8.51 8.53 2.36
N CYS A 147 8.25 7.24 2.60
CA CYS A 147 7.59 6.34 1.64
C CYS A 147 6.18 6.82 1.31
N ALA A 148 5.40 7.27 2.30
CA ALA A 148 4.08 7.84 2.05
C ALA A 148 4.15 9.08 1.13
N GLY A 149 5.09 9.99 1.41
CA GLY A 149 5.34 11.16 0.56
C GLY A 149 5.82 10.79 -0.85
N ALA A 150 6.73 9.83 -0.97
CA ALA A 150 7.21 9.32 -2.25
C ALA A 150 6.06 8.69 -3.07
N CYS A 151 5.17 7.92 -2.44
CA CYS A 151 4.00 7.34 -3.12
C CYS A 151 3.06 8.42 -3.65
N ILE A 152 2.81 9.49 -2.89
CA ILE A 152 2.00 10.63 -3.36
C ILE A 152 2.70 11.33 -4.53
N LEU A 153 4.00 11.60 -4.40
CA LEU A 153 4.81 12.26 -5.42
C LEU A 153 4.80 11.48 -6.74
N LEU A 154 5.00 10.16 -6.67
CA LEU A 154 4.94 9.27 -7.83
C LEU A 154 3.53 9.20 -8.43
N ALA A 155 2.50 9.08 -7.60
CA ALA A 155 1.12 9.03 -8.09
C ALA A 155 0.73 10.33 -8.81
N ALA A 156 1.04 11.47 -8.21
CA ALA A 156 0.74 12.78 -8.78
C ALA A 156 1.49 13.02 -10.10
N LYS A 157 2.77 12.63 -10.18
CA LYS A 157 3.58 12.71 -11.42
C LYS A 157 3.03 11.85 -12.56
N ILE A 158 2.40 10.72 -12.25
CA ILE A 158 1.86 9.78 -13.26
C ILE A 158 0.44 10.16 -13.67
N SER A 159 -0.40 10.63 -12.73
CA SER A 159 -1.79 10.97 -13.04
C SER A 159 -1.95 12.37 -13.63
N ASN A 160 -1.13 13.31 -13.17
CA ASN A 160 -1.21 14.71 -13.54
C ASN A 160 0.12 15.02 -14.21
N ASP A 161 0.12 15.54 -15.43
CA ASP A 161 1.33 15.95 -16.15
C ASP A 161 1.93 17.21 -15.49
N LEU A 162 2.48 17.02 -14.28
CA LEU A 162 2.85 18.10 -13.37
C LEU A 162 4.03 18.88 -13.92
N LYS A 163 3.89 20.20 -13.97
CA LYS A 163 5.00 21.09 -14.30
C LYS A 163 5.93 21.25 -13.10
N ARG A 164 7.19 21.65 -13.36
CA ARG A 164 8.20 21.94 -12.32
C ARG A 164 7.69 22.78 -11.12
N PRO A 165 6.92 23.89 -11.29
CA PRO A 165 6.41 24.65 -10.16
C PRO A 165 5.40 23.87 -9.30
N GLU A 166 4.56 23.04 -9.90
CA GLU A 166 3.57 22.22 -9.20
C GLU A 166 4.25 21.11 -8.39
N VAL A 167 5.30 20.49 -8.96
CA VAL A 167 6.13 19.52 -8.23
C VAL A 167 6.80 20.18 -7.03
N LYS A 168 7.32 21.40 -7.18
CA LYS A 168 7.91 22.14 -6.05
C LYS A 168 6.87 22.40 -4.96
N HIS A 169 5.69 22.89 -5.35
CA HIS A 169 4.60 23.14 -4.42
C HIS A 169 4.19 21.87 -3.66
N LEU A 170 4.04 20.74 -4.36
CA LEU A 170 3.74 19.44 -3.74
C LEU A 170 4.80 19.05 -2.71
N ILE A 171 6.09 19.18 -3.05
CA ILE A 171 7.19 18.84 -2.13
C ILE A 171 7.12 19.70 -0.87
N ASP A 172 6.86 21.00 -1.01
CA ASP A 172 6.78 21.92 0.12
C ASP A 172 5.61 21.54 1.06
N ARG A 173 4.46 21.11 0.51
CA ARG A 173 3.32 20.60 1.30
C ARG A 173 3.62 19.26 1.98
N LEU A 174 4.34 18.37 1.30
CA LEU A 174 4.77 17.08 1.87
C LEU A 174 5.72 17.27 3.05
N GLU A 175 6.68 18.19 2.92
CA GLU A 175 7.64 18.55 3.98
C GLU A 175 6.92 19.11 5.22
N GLU A 176 5.99 20.05 5.04
CA GLU A 176 5.23 20.66 6.14
C GLU A 176 4.34 19.65 6.86
N ARG A 177 3.54 18.87 6.12
CA ARG A 177 2.52 17.99 6.69
C ARG A 177 3.06 16.72 7.30
N LEU A 178 4.04 16.10 6.64
CA LEU A 178 4.63 14.84 7.13
C LEU A 178 5.82 15.08 8.05
N GLN A 179 6.33 16.33 8.14
CA GLN A 179 7.53 16.71 8.89
C GLN A 179 8.75 15.92 8.41
N LEU A 180 9.11 16.11 7.14
CA LEU A 180 10.16 15.34 6.44
C LEU A 180 11.23 16.26 5.90
N ASN A 181 12.45 15.74 5.75
CA ASN A 181 13.51 16.46 5.05
C ASN A 181 13.33 16.31 3.53
N ARG A 182 13.27 17.44 2.81
CA ARG A 182 13.16 17.46 1.35
C ARG A 182 14.22 16.62 0.64
N ARG A 183 15.47 16.63 1.13
CA ARG A 183 16.57 15.86 0.52
C ARG A 183 16.32 14.36 0.65
N GLU A 184 15.87 13.91 1.82
CA GLU A 184 15.57 12.50 2.07
C GLU A 184 14.37 12.03 1.24
N LEU A 185 13.33 12.86 1.15
CA LEU A 185 12.15 12.55 0.33
C LEU A 185 12.54 12.32 -1.13
N LEU A 186 13.34 13.23 -1.70
CA LEU A 186 13.82 13.11 -3.09
C LEU A 186 14.76 11.91 -3.26
N SER A 187 15.59 11.60 -2.26
CA SER A 187 16.45 10.42 -2.30
C SER A 187 15.67 9.10 -2.31
N LEU A 188 14.43 9.10 -1.77
CA LEU A 188 13.60 7.91 -1.68
C LEU A 188 12.71 7.68 -2.92
N GLU A 189 12.56 8.68 -3.79
CA GLU A 189 11.74 8.56 -4.99
C GLU A 189 12.19 7.40 -5.89
N PHE A 190 13.49 7.36 -6.22
CA PHE A 190 14.04 6.31 -7.07
C PHE A 190 14.06 4.92 -6.39
N PRO A 191 14.48 4.77 -5.13
CA PRO A 191 14.32 3.51 -4.39
C PRO A 191 12.87 3.01 -4.33
N ALA A 192 11.88 3.90 -4.17
CA ALA A 192 10.47 3.52 -4.19
C ALA A 192 10.04 3.01 -5.58
N LEU A 193 10.48 3.65 -6.66
CA LEU A 193 10.27 3.17 -8.04
C LEU A 193 10.83 1.77 -8.27
N VAL A 194 12.07 1.55 -7.83
CA VAL A 194 12.73 0.23 -7.92
C VAL A 194 11.98 -0.81 -7.10
N ALA A 195 11.54 -0.44 -5.89
CA ALA A 195 10.75 -1.33 -5.03
C ALA A 195 9.36 -1.66 -5.59
N LEU A 196 8.82 -0.82 -6.49
CA LEU A 196 7.60 -1.06 -7.25
C LEU A 196 7.88 -1.76 -8.60
N GLU A 197 9.12 -2.19 -8.87
CA GLU A 197 9.54 -2.80 -10.14
C GLU A 197 9.19 -1.94 -11.37
N PHE A 198 9.15 -0.61 -11.21
CA PHE A 198 8.70 0.33 -12.25
C PHE A 198 7.27 0.08 -12.77
N LYS A 199 6.47 -0.76 -12.09
CA LYS A 199 5.07 -1.07 -12.42
C LYS A 199 4.14 0.04 -11.90
N LEU A 200 4.24 1.24 -12.49
CA LEU A 200 3.42 2.40 -12.14
C LEU A 200 2.04 2.41 -12.81
N HIS A 201 1.92 1.80 -13.98
CA HIS A 201 0.61 1.60 -14.59
C HIS A 201 -0.09 0.43 -13.93
N LEU A 202 -0.95 0.74 -12.97
CA LEU A 202 -1.69 -0.25 -12.20
C LEU A 202 -2.93 -0.70 -12.99
N PRO A 203 -3.27 -2.00 -12.97
CA PRO A 203 -4.50 -2.50 -13.57
C PRO A 203 -5.71 -2.07 -12.73
N GLN A 204 -6.85 -1.87 -13.38
CA GLN A 204 -8.06 -1.37 -12.74
C GLN A 204 -8.56 -2.25 -11.59
N ARG A 205 -8.30 -3.57 -11.64
CA ARG A 205 -8.63 -4.50 -10.54
C ARG A 205 -8.01 -4.11 -9.20
N GLU A 206 -6.83 -3.48 -9.22
CA GLU A 206 -6.11 -3.06 -8.02
C GLU A 206 -6.57 -1.67 -7.54
N ILE A 207 -6.81 -0.74 -8.48
CA ILE A 207 -7.19 0.65 -8.15
C ILE A 207 -8.65 0.74 -7.73
N LEU A 208 -9.55 0.05 -8.42
CA LEU A 208 -11.00 0.27 -8.34
C LEU A 208 -11.58 0.04 -6.92
N PRO A 209 -11.16 -0.97 -6.15
CA PRO A 209 -11.63 -1.12 -4.76
C PRO A 209 -11.23 0.05 -3.86
N HIS A 210 -10.03 0.61 -4.04
CA HIS A 210 -9.58 1.80 -3.31
C HIS A 210 -10.38 3.03 -3.72
N TYR A 211 -10.53 3.25 -5.02
CA TYR A 211 -11.32 4.36 -5.57
C TYR A 211 -12.77 4.34 -5.04
N ARG A 212 -13.46 3.20 -5.12
CA ARG A 212 -14.84 3.06 -4.63
C ARG A 212 -14.98 3.43 -3.15
N ARG A 213 -14.05 2.99 -2.31
CA ARG A 213 -14.03 3.31 -0.87
C ARG A 213 -13.79 4.79 -0.62
N LEU A 214 -12.89 5.42 -1.38
CA LEU A 214 -12.65 6.86 -1.30
C LEU A 214 -13.92 7.65 -1.64
N CYS A 215 -14.63 7.28 -2.72
CA CYS A 215 -15.89 7.91 -3.10
C CYS A 215 -16.98 7.75 -2.03
N GLN A 216 -17.12 6.55 -1.44
CA GLN A 216 -18.11 6.30 -0.37
C GLN A 216 -17.87 7.21 0.83
N THR A 217 -16.62 7.33 1.27
CA THR A 217 -16.27 8.19 2.41
C THR A 217 -16.37 9.70 2.14
N ARG A 218 -16.47 10.12 0.87
CA ARG A 218 -16.76 11.52 0.50
C ARG A 218 -18.26 11.83 0.61
N SER A 219 -19.11 10.84 0.31
CA SER A 219 -20.57 10.96 0.43
C SER A 219 -21.06 10.99 1.89
N SER A 220 -20.27 10.47 2.83
CA SER A 220 -20.54 10.55 4.27
C SER A 220 -19.97 11.85 4.87
N LYS A 221 -20.47 13.01 4.45
CA LYS A 221 -20.53 14.14 5.39
C LYS A 221 -21.57 13.76 6.46
N PRO A 222 -21.41 14.13 7.73
CA PRO A 222 -22.44 13.91 8.73
C PRO A 222 -23.59 14.88 8.44
N THR A 223 -24.40 14.58 7.43
CA THR A 223 -25.78 15.03 7.44
C THR A 223 -26.43 14.26 8.58
N LEU A 224 -26.88 15.00 9.58
CA LEU A 224 -27.81 14.53 10.60
C LEU A 224 -28.90 13.66 9.96
N LEU A 225 -28.75 12.34 10.05
CA LEU A 225 -29.84 11.38 10.03
C LEU A 225 -29.85 10.86 11.48
N LEU A 226 -30.47 11.55 12.45
CA LEU A 226 -31.91 11.67 12.66
C LEU A 226 -32.72 10.48 12.09
N PHE A 227 -32.91 9.49 12.94
CA PHE A 227 -33.96 8.45 12.94
C PHE A 227 -34.05 7.45 11.77
N SER A 228 -34.67 6.32 12.12
CA SER A 228 -34.95 5.09 11.37
C SER A 228 -33.77 4.11 11.36
N ILE A 229 -33.74 3.05 12.17
CA ILE A 229 -34.79 2.25 12.84
C ILE A 229 -34.34 1.91 14.27
#